data_AF-A0A1F8B3V3-F1
#
_entry.id   AF-A0A1F8B3V3-F1
#
_cell.length_a   1.000
_cell.length_b   1.000
_cell.length_c   1.000
_cell.angle_alpha   90.00
_cell.angle_beta   90.00
_cell.angle_gamma   90.00
#
_symmetry.space_group_name_H-M   'P 1'
#
loop_
_entity.id
_entity.type
_entity.pdbx_description
1 polymer ?
#
loop_
_entity_poly.entity_id
_entity_poly.type
_entity_poly.pdbx_seq_one_letter_code
_entity_poly.pdbx_strand_id
1 'polypeptide(L)'
;MEVKSIQKYVLTSPKKLREVVSMIKNLNPNEAVERLPFSGRRASLPLKKVIASAIANAKQKNISPTELIFKEIQINDAPRLKRWRAGARGRAKPYKRRMSHIRVVLTTKEKEPVKKIESKTKKISTEADKSKVNSSVRFRIDAEQSRSIKNQKSKLQIKDKNEKK
;
A
#
# COMPACT_ATOMS: atom_id res chain seq x y z
N MET A 1 20.05 9.41 8.38
CA MET A 1 20.37 8.77 9.70
C MET A 1 19.64 7.43 9.80
N GLU A 2 20.23 6.41 10.42
CA GLU A 2 19.65 5.05 10.49
C GLU A 2 19.08 4.69 11.86
N VAL A 3 17.94 3.98 11.84
CA VAL A 3 17.29 3.41 13.02
C VAL A 3 17.09 1.92 12.82
N LYS A 4 17.60 1.11 13.76
CA LYS A 4 17.51 -0.34 13.72
C LYS A 4 16.56 -0.88 14.79
N SER A 5 15.80 -1.91 14.46
CA SER A 5 15.07 -2.74 15.42
C SER A 5 15.28 -4.21 15.09
N ILE A 6 15.52 -5.03 16.12
CA ILE A 6 15.84 -6.44 15.99
C ILE A 6 14.98 -7.24 16.95
N GLN A 7 14.26 -8.22 16.42
CA GLN A 7 13.57 -9.23 17.22
C GLN A 7 14.22 -10.58 17.02
N LYS A 8 14.71 -11.17 18.11
CA LYS A 8 15.37 -12.48 18.07
C LYS A 8 14.40 -13.60 18.44
N TYR A 9 14.68 -14.81 17.94
CA TYR A 9 14.03 -16.06 18.33
C TYR A 9 12.51 -16.10 18.10
N VAL A 10 12.05 -15.54 16.99
CA VAL A 10 10.63 -15.60 16.61
C VAL A 10 10.29 -17.03 16.16
N LEU A 11 9.24 -17.62 16.73
CA LEU A 11 8.75 -18.98 16.42
C LEU A 11 7.96 -19.04 15.09
N THR A 12 8.51 -18.44 14.04
CA THR A 12 7.92 -18.42 12.69
C THR A 12 8.96 -18.84 11.68
N SER A 13 8.53 -19.54 10.63
CA SER A 13 9.44 -19.94 9.54
C SER A 13 9.90 -18.70 8.75
N PRO A 14 11.20 -18.54 8.46
CA PRO A 14 11.73 -17.44 7.66
C PRO A 14 11.02 -17.26 6.32
N LYS A 15 10.68 -18.37 5.64
CA LYS A 15 10.00 -18.34 4.33
C LYS A 15 8.64 -17.62 4.40
N LYS A 16 7.86 -17.88 5.45
CA LYS A 16 6.53 -17.27 5.66
C LYS A 16 6.64 -15.77 5.94
N LEU A 17 7.69 -15.35 6.64
CA LEU A 17 7.94 -13.93 6.88
C LEU A 17 8.39 -13.21 5.61
N ARG A 18 9.24 -13.84 4.78
CA ARG A 18 9.76 -13.23 3.54
C ARG A 18 8.64 -12.92 2.54
N GLU A 19 7.65 -13.80 2.46
CA GLU A 19 6.43 -13.58 1.65
C GLU A 19 5.63 -12.35 2.09
N VAL A 20 5.56 -12.08 3.40
CA VAL A 20 4.88 -10.88 3.92
C VAL A 20 5.76 -9.64 3.71
N VAL A 21 7.08 -9.77 3.83
CA VAL A 21 8.02 -8.65 3.61
C VAL A 21 7.96 -8.13 2.18
N SER A 22 7.79 -9.01 1.18
CA SER A 22 7.62 -8.56 -0.20
C SER A 22 6.40 -7.66 -0.41
N MET A 23 5.37 -7.78 0.44
CA MET A 23 4.19 -6.91 0.36
C MET A 23 4.44 -5.50 0.90
N ILE A 24 5.37 -5.34 1.86
CA ILE A 24 5.56 -4.10 2.62
C ILE A 24 6.83 -3.31 2.25
N LYS A 25 7.76 -3.91 1.48
CA LYS A 25 9.08 -3.33 1.20
C LYS A 25 9.02 -1.91 0.59
N ASN A 26 8.00 -1.63 -0.22
CA ASN A 26 7.85 -0.37 -0.96
C ASN A 26 6.84 0.61 -0.33
N LEU A 27 6.31 0.30 0.86
CA LEU A 27 5.34 1.14 1.55
C LEU A 27 6.04 1.99 2.61
N ASN A 28 5.37 3.06 3.06
CA ASN A 28 5.85 3.78 4.24
C ASN A 28 5.69 2.92 5.51
N PRO A 29 6.55 3.08 6.54
CA PRO A 29 6.46 2.29 7.75
C PRO A 29 5.11 2.37 8.49
N ASN A 30 4.47 3.55 8.51
CA ASN A 30 3.14 3.71 9.10
C ASN A 30 2.07 2.94 8.30
N GLU A 31 2.07 3.11 6.97
CA GLU A 31 1.15 2.38 6.07
C GLU A 31 1.34 0.86 6.19
N ALA A 32 2.59 0.39 6.35
CA ALA A 32 2.87 -1.01 6.57
C ALA A 32 2.24 -1.55 7.87
N VAL A 33 2.29 -0.78 8.96
CA VAL A 33 1.67 -1.16 10.25
C VAL A 33 0.16 -1.29 10.14
N GLU A 34 -0.47 -0.44 9.34
CA GLU A 34 -1.91 -0.45 9.06
C GLU A 34 -2.31 -1.60 8.12
N ARG A 35 -1.50 -1.90 7.10
CA ARG A 35 -1.79 -2.93 6.10
C ARG A 35 -1.55 -4.36 6.60
N LEU A 36 -0.54 -4.57 7.43
CA LEU A 36 -0.12 -5.91 7.89
C LEU A 36 -1.23 -6.77 8.54
N PRO A 37 -2.11 -6.22 9.41
CA PRO A 37 -3.26 -6.95 9.98
C PRO A 37 -4.16 -7.62 8.92
N PHE A 38 -4.36 -6.97 7.77
CA PHE A 38 -5.30 -7.40 6.74
C PHE A 38 -4.70 -8.38 5.71
N SER A 39 -3.41 -8.73 5.83
CA SER A 39 -2.73 -9.66 4.92
C SER A 39 -3.20 -11.11 4.99
N GLY A 40 -4.03 -11.49 5.99
CA GLY A 40 -4.51 -12.86 6.19
C GLY A 40 -3.43 -13.87 6.61
N ARG A 41 -2.17 -13.45 6.78
CA ARG A 41 -1.04 -14.31 7.16
C ARG A 41 -0.68 -14.09 8.64
N ARG A 42 -0.61 -15.17 9.44
CA ARG A 42 -0.15 -15.09 10.85
C ARG A 42 1.27 -14.53 11.03
N ALA A 43 2.09 -14.57 9.96
CA ALA A 43 3.44 -14.01 9.96
C ALA A 43 3.46 -12.46 10.02
N SER A 44 2.32 -11.79 9.79
CA SER A 44 2.22 -10.34 9.89
C SER A 44 2.30 -9.81 11.33
N LEU A 45 1.83 -10.59 12.30
CA LEU A 45 1.83 -10.24 13.72
C LEU A 45 3.23 -9.89 14.27
N PRO A 46 4.25 -10.76 14.14
CA PRO A 46 5.59 -10.40 14.61
C PRO A 46 6.20 -9.24 13.82
N LEU A 47 5.96 -9.15 12.50
CA LEU A 47 6.46 -8.04 11.69
C LEU A 47 5.89 -6.69 12.12
N LYS A 48 4.57 -6.62 12.38
CA LYS A 48 3.91 -5.41 12.88
C LYS A 48 4.55 -4.90 14.16
N LYS A 49 4.83 -5.80 15.11
CA LYS A 49 5.47 -5.45 16.39
C LYS A 49 6.87 -4.84 16.18
N VAL A 50 7.68 -5.46 15.31
CA VAL A 50 9.06 -4.97 15.05
C VAL A 50 9.04 -3.60 14.35
N ILE A 51 8.16 -3.40 13.38
CA ILE A 51 8.04 -2.12 12.67
C ILE A 51 7.53 -1.02 13.60
N ALA A 52 6.51 -1.32 14.42
CA ALA A 52 6.02 -0.38 15.43
C ALA A 52 7.12 0.02 16.43
N SER A 53 7.93 -0.94 16.88
CA SER A 53 9.11 -0.66 17.71
C SER A 53 10.16 0.19 16.98
N ALA A 54 10.41 -0.06 15.70
CA ALA A 54 11.34 0.75 14.91
C ALA A 54 10.87 2.21 14.76
N ILE A 55 9.57 2.43 14.56
CA ILE A 55 8.95 3.76 14.53
C ILE A 55 9.07 4.45 15.89
N ALA A 56 8.82 3.73 17.00
CA ALA A 56 8.99 4.27 18.35
C ALA A 56 10.44 4.69 18.63
N ASN A 57 11.41 3.87 18.22
CA ASN A 57 12.84 4.19 18.33
C ASN A 57 13.22 5.42 17.47
N ALA A 58 12.60 5.59 16.31
CA ALA A 58 12.80 6.76 15.47
C ALA A 58 12.22 8.03 16.11
N LYS A 59 11.02 7.93 16.70
CA LYS A 59 10.40 9.02 17.47
C LYS A 59 11.27 9.45 18.65
N GLN A 60 11.84 8.50 19.39
CA GLN A 60 12.76 8.81 20.50
C GLN A 60 14.02 9.57 20.03
N LYS A 61 14.42 9.38 18.77
CA LYS A 61 15.51 10.13 18.12
C LYS A 61 15.06 11.42 17.44
N ASN A 62 13.84 11.89 17.72
CA ASN A 62 13.23 13.10 17.14
C ASN A 62 13.10 13.08 15.60
N ILE A 63 13.03 11.89 15.00
CA ILE A 63 12.81 11.75 13.56
C ILE A 63 11.31 11.69 13.30
N SER A 64 10.84 12.48 12.32
CA SER A 64 9.42 12.49 11.94
C SER A 64 9.03 11.13 11.33
N PRO A 65 7.92 10.52 11.75
CA PRO A 65 7.53 9.19 11.27
C PRO A 65 7.06 9.20 9.81
N THR A 66 6.70 10.37 9.28
CA THR A 66 6.21 10.56 7.91
C THR A 66 7.31 10.48 6.86
N GLU A 67 8.56 10.76 7.25
CA GLU A 67 9.71 10.81 6.32
C GLU A 67 10.55 9.52 6.36
N LEU A 68 10.09 8.51 7.10
CA LEU A 68 10.80 7.24 7.24
C LEU A 68 10.55 6.33 6.03
N ILE A 69 11.60 5.66 5.59
CA ILE A 69 11.56 4.64 4.55
C ILE A 69 12.29 3.38 5.05
N PHE A 70 11.84 2.21 4.62
CA PHE A 70 12.58 0.98 4.82
C PHE A 70 13.87 0.98 4.00
N LYS A 71 15.02 1.11 4.67
CA LYS A 71 16.32 0.84 4.03
C LYS A 71 16.48 -0.65 3.78
N GLU A 72 16.18 -1.44 4.81
CA GLU A 72 16.36 -2.88 4.74
C GLU A 72 15.42 -3.62 5.69
N ILE A 73 14.87 -4.75 5.22
CA ILE A 73 14.13 -5.70 6.05
C ILE A 73 14.75 -7.08 5.83
N GLN A 74 15.56 -7.52 6.80
CA GLN A 74 16.21 -8.83 6.75
C GLN A 74 15.47 -9.84 7.62
N ILE A 75 15.33 -11.05 7.09
CA ILE A 75 14.82 -12.20 7.83
C ILE A 75 15.84 -13.32 7.75
N ASN A 76 16.51 -13.54 8.87
CA ASN A 76 17.56 -14.51 9.04
C ASN A 76 17.03 -15.79 9.67
N ASP A 77 17.63 -16.92 9.32
CA ASP A 77 17.40 -18.19 10.01
C ASP A 77 17.94 -18.07 11.45
N ALA A 78 17.23 -18.68 12.39
CA ALA A 78 17.65 -18.78 13.79
C ALA A 78 17.88 -20.26 14.15
N PRO A 79 18.39 -20.57 15.36
CA PRO A 79 18.53 -21.95 15.83
C PRO A 79 17.23 -22.74 15.66
N ARG A 80 17.35 -23.91 15.02
CA ARG A 80 16.20 -24.77 14.74
C ARG A 80 16.04 -25.79 15.86
N LEU A 81 14.84 -25.87 16.40
CA LEU A 81 14.52 -26.84 17.44
C LEU A 81 14.32 -28.23 16.82
N LYS A 82 15.11 -29.22 17.29
CA LYS A 82 14.95 -30.63 16.90
C LYS A 82 13.71 -31.21 17.58
N ARG A 83 12.81 -31.81 16.81
CA ARG A 83 11.59 -32.48 17.27
C ARG A 83 11.40 -33.78 16.48
N TRP A 84 10.52 -34.65 16.96
CA TRP A 84 10.20 -35.91 16.30
C TRP A 84 8.69 -36.15 16.36
N ARG A 85 8.18 -36.90 15.39
CA ARG A 85 6.81 -37.41 15.38
C ARG A 85 6.86 -38.93 15.24
N ALA A 86 5.93 -39.62 15.88
CA ALA A 86 5.75 -41.05 15.68
C ALA A 86 5.43 -41.33 14.20
N GLY A 87 6.01 -42.39 13.67
CA GLY A 87 5.81 -42.87 12.31
C GLY A 87 5.45 -44.35 12.31
N ALA A 88 5.04 -44.85 11.15
CA ALA A 88 4.68 -46.27 10.98
C ALA A 88 5.82 -47.21 11.37
N ARG A 89 5.47 -48.39 11.91
CA ARG A 89 6.40 -49.45 12.33
C ARG A 89 7.46 -48.97 13.34
N GLY A 90 7.05 -48.20 14.35
CA GLY A 90 7.94 -47.72 15.42
C GLY A 90 9.01 -46.71 15.00
N ARG A 91 8.96 -46.16 13.77
CA ARG A 91 9.98 -45.23 13.27
C ARG A 91 9.77 -43.81 13.81
N ALA A 92 10.82 -43.18 14.33
CA ALA A 92 10.81 -41.76 14.69
C ALA A 92 11.12 -40.88 13.46
N LYS A 93 10.15 -40.07 13.01
CA LYS A 93 10.37 -39.12 11.90
C LYS A 93 10.81 -37.76 12.47
N PRO A 94 12.04 -37.29 12.21
CA PRO A 94 12.48 -36.00 12.69
C PRO A 94 11.77 -34.87 11.93
N TYR A 95 11.43 -33.80 12.64
CA TYR A 95 11.06 -32.52 12.04
C TYR A 95 11.69 -31.36 12.81
N LYS A 96 11.93 -30.24 12.13
CA LYS A 96 12.57 -29.07 12.72
C LYS A 96 11.52 -27.98 12.92
N ARG A 97 11.33 -27.52 14.16
CA ARG A 97 10.55 -26.31 14.43
C ARG A 97 11.48 -25.12 14.20
N ARG A 98 11.25 -24.43 13.07
CA ARG A 98 12.10 -23.34 12.59
C ARG A 98 11.81 -22.06 13.37
N MET A 99 12.85 -21.29 13.63
CA MET A 99 12.80 -19.97 14.22
C MET A 99 13.47 -18.97 13.28
N SER A 100 13.22 -17.68 13.50
CA SER A 100 13.81 -16.61 12.69
C SER A 100 14.24 -15.42 13.55
N HIS A 101 15.23 -14.69 13.06
CA HIS A 101 15.57 -13.36 13.54
C HIS A 101 15.08 -12.32 12.52
N ILE A 102 14.38 -11.29 12.99
CA ILE A 102 13.88 -10.19 12.15
C ILE A 102 14.74 -8.96 12.45
N ARG A 103 15.28 -8.33 11.41
CA ARG A 103 15.99 -7.06 11.49
C ARG A 103 15.34 -6.06 10.53
N VAL A 104 14.93 -4.93 11.06
CA VAL A 104 14.37 -3.80 10.30
C VAL A 104 15.30 -2.62 10.47
N VAL A 105 15.67 -2.00 9.35
CA VAL A 105 16.45 -0.76 9.30
C VAL A 105 15.62 0.29 8.57
N LEU A 106 15.33 1.37 9.28
CA LEU A 106 14.66 2.56 8.75
C LEU A 106 15.69 3.65 8.50
N THR A 107 15.48 4.42 7.43
CA THR A 107 16.25 5.62 7.11
C THR A 107 15.31 6.78 6.84
N THR A 108 15.81 7.98 7.02
CA THR A 108 15.17 9.20 6.52
C THR A 108 15.28 9.26 5.01
N LYS A 109 14.22 9.69 4.32
CA LYS A 109 14.29 10.03 2.90
C LYS A 109 15.20 11.25 2.73
N GLU A 110 16.41 11.05 2.24
CA GLU A 110 17.23 12.17 1.81
C GLU A 110 16.53 12.80 0.61
N LYS A 111 16.12 14.08 0.75
CA LYS A 111 15.76 14.88 -0.42
C LYS A 111 17.04 15.06 -1.20
N GLU A 112 17.25 14.25 -2.24
CA GLU A 112 18.22 14.63 -3.25
C GLU A 112 17.84 16.05 -3.72
N PRO A 113 18.81 16.99 -3.79
CA PRO A 113 18.54 18.30 -4.33
C PRO A 113 18.14 18.10 -5.79
N VAL A 114 16.84 18.19 -6.05
CA VAL A 114 16.27 18.05 -7.38
C VAL A 114 16.96 19.07 -8.27
N LYS A 115 17.84 18.62 -9.17
CA LYS A 115 18.31 19.45 -10.28
C LYS A 115 17.05 19.95 -10.99
N LYS A 116 16.88 21.27 -11.05
CA LYS A 116 15.80 21.95 -11.76
C LYS A 116 15.69 21.39 -13.19
N ILE A 117 14.71 20.50 -13.44
CA ILE A 117 14.27 20.10 -14.79
C ILE A 117 13.13 21.03 -15.24
N GLU A 118 13.08 22.26 -14.73
CA GLU A 118 11.93 23.17 -14.91
C GLU A 118 11.93 23.98 -16.23
N SER A 119 12.87 23.79 -17.16
CA SER A 119 12.94 24.67 -18.35
C SER A 119 12.68 24.04 -19.73
N LYS A 120 12.42 22.72 -19.86
CA LYS A 120 12.17 22.11 -21.18
C LYS A 120 10.71 21.71 -21.47
N THR A 121 9.86 21.50 -20.47
CA THR A 121 8.46 21.06 -20.70
C THR A 121 7.44 22.19 -20.80
N LYS A 122 7.79 23.43 -20.47
CA LYS A 122 6.86 24.58 -20.54
C LYS A 122 6.66 25.20 -21.93
N LYS A 123 7.33 24.72 -22.99
CA LYS A 123 7.17 25.26 -24.35
C LYS A 123 6.45 24.34 -25.35
N ILE A 124 6.04 23.13 -24.98
CA ILE A 124 5.48 22.14 -25.95
C ILE A 124 3.99 21.79 -25.69
N SER A 125 3.37 22.19 -24.58
CA SER A 125 2.00 21.74 -24.24
C SER A 125 0.94 22.84 -24.03
N THR A 126 1.19 24.12 -24.33
CA THR A 126 0.23 25.19 -24.00
C THR A 126 -0.81 25.54 -25.05
N GLU A 127 -0.75 25.02 -26.28
CA GLU A 127 -1.68 25.45 -27.35
C GLU A 127 -2.60 24.34 -27.91
N ALA A 128 -2.27 23.06 -27.75
CA ALA A 128 -3.00 21.98 -28.42
C ALA A 128 -4.16 21.33 -27.63
N ASP A 129 -4.17 21.38 -26.29
CA ASP A 129 -5.12 20.59 -25.49
C ASP A 129 -6.36 21.35 -24.97
N LYS A 130 -6.36 22.69 -25.03
CA LYS A 130 -7.55 23.50 -24.62
C LYS A 130 -8.71 23.43 -25.63
N SER A 131 -8.43 23.14 -26.90
CA SER A 131 -9.45 23.08 -27.96
C SER A 131 -10.27 21.78 -27.93
N LYS A 132 -9.67 20.65 -27.53
CA LYS A 132 -10.36 19.34 -27.43
C LYS A 132 -11.25 19.21 -26.19
N VAL A 133 -10.91 19.87 -25.09
CA VAL A 133 -11.70 19.82 -23.86
C VAL A 133 -12.93 20.73 -23.96
N ASN A 134 -12.84 21.89 -24.62
CA ASN A 134 -13.99 22.79 -24.79
C ASN A 134 -15.04 22.27 -25.81
N SER A 135 -14.64 21.53 -26.84
CA SER A 135 -15.58 20.95 -27.81
C SER A 135 -16.37 19.76 -27.24
N SER A 136 -15.74 18.96 -26.38
CA SER A 136 -16.37 17.80 -25.75
C SER A 136 -17.32 18.16 -24.60
N VAL A 137 -17.07 19.26 -23.89
CA VAL A 137 -17.96 19.76 -22.82
C VAL A 137 -19.21 20.42 -23.41
N ARG A 138 -19.12 21.14 -24.54
CA ARG A 138 -20.29 21.74 -25.23
C ARG A 138 -21.25 20.70 -25.78
N PHE A 139 -20.75 19.65 -26.42
CA PHE A 139 -21.59 18.56 -26.94
C PHE A 139 -22.39 17.81 -25.86
N ARG A 140 -21.89 17.74 -24.62
CA ARG A 140 -22.57 17.07 -23.50
C ARG A 140 -23.67 17.93 -22.89
N ILE A 141 -23.43 19.24 -22.78
CA ILE A 141 -24.42 20.19 -22.21
C ILE A 141 -25.61 20.36 -23.17
N ASP A 142 -25.38 20.47 -24.47
CA ASP A 142 -26.44 20.60 -25.49
C ASP A 142 -27.29 19.31 -25.62
N ALA A 143 -26.67 18.14 -25.41
CA ALA A 143 -27.37 16.85 -25.40
C ALA A 143 -28.23 16.63 -24.13
N GLU A 144 -27.84 17.21 -22.99
CA GLU A 144 -28.63 17.16 -21.75
C GLU A 144 -29.80 18.17 -21.79
N GLN A 145 -29.59 19.37 -22.33
CA GLN A 145 -30.63 20.39 -22.49
C GLN A 145 -31.70 19.98 -23.53
N SER A 146 -31.32 19.30 -24.61
CA SER A 146 -32.30 18.79 -25.59
C SER A 146 -33.15 17.64 -25.04
N ARG A 147 -32.61 16.78 -24.18
CA ARG A 147 -33.35 15.70 -23.50
C ARG A 147 -34.32 16.23 -22.43
N SER A 148 -33.93 17.27 -21.69
CA SER A 148 -34.81 17.89 -20.68
C SER A 148 -35.98 18.66 -21.34
N ILE A 149 -35.74 19.38 -22.44
CA ILE A 149 -36.79 20.07 -23.21
C ILE A 149 -37.76 19.07 -23.85
N LYS A 150 -37.27 17.93 -24.37
CA LYS A 150 -38.11 16.89 -24.98
C LYS A 150 -39.04 16.21 -23.95
N ASN A 151 -38.56 16.02 -22.72
CA ASN A 151 -39.36 15.48 -21.61
C ASN A 151 -40.37 16.49 -21.02
N GLN A 152 -40.10 17.80 -21.12
CA GLN A 152 -41.07 18.83 -20.71
C GLN A 152 -42.20 18.98 -21.75
N LYS A 153 -41.89 18.94 -23.05
CA LYS A 153 -42.90 18.99 -24.12
C LYS A 153 -43.83 17.78 -24.13
N SER A 154 -43.34 16.58 -23.84
CA SER A 154 -44.19 15.37 -23.72
C SER A 154 -45.12 15.44 -22.51
N LYS A 155 -44.66 15.99 -21.37
CA LYS A 155 -45.50 16.22 -20.17
C LYS A 155 -46.61 17.25 -20.40
N LEU A 156 -46.35 18.31 -21.16
CA LEU A 156 -47.34 19.32 -21.51
C LEU A 156 -48.42 18.77 -22.45
N GLN A 157 -48.04 18.00 -23.47
CA GLN A 157 -49.00 17.36 -24.38
C GLN A 157 -49.92 16.32 -23.72
N ILE A 158 -49.49 15.71 -22.60
CA ILE A 158 -50.32 14.78 -21.82
C ILE A 158 -51.32 15.55 -20.93
N LYS A 159 -50.94 16.74 -20.42
CA LYS A 159 -51.86 17.62 -19.67
C LYS A 159 -52.98 18.18 -20.55
N ASP A 160 -52.63 18.71 -21.73
CA ASP A 160 -53.61 19.31 -22.65
C ASP A 160 -54.64 18.29 -23.21
N LYS A 161 -54.28 16.99 -23.23
CA LYS A 161 -55.19 15.90 -23.63
C LYS A 161 -56.13 15.43 -22.52
N ASN A 162 -55.76 15.63 -21.25
CA ASN A 162 -56.59 15.25 -20.11
C ASN A 162 -57.56 16.36 -19.68
N GLU A 163 -57.30 17.63 -20.05
CA GLU A 163 -58.21 18.76 -19.79
C GLU A 163 -59.32 18.92 -20.85
N LYS A 164 -59.32 18.12 -21.92
CA LYS A 164 -60.34 18.14 -23.00
C LYS A 164 -61.26 16.91 -23.02
N LYS A 165 -61.43 16.22 -21.90
CA LYS A 165 -62.40 15.14 -21.72
C LYS A 165 -63.34 15.42 -20.56
#